data_AF-A0AAV7BFQ7-F1
#
_entry.id   AF-A0AAV7BFQ7-F1
#
_cell.length_a   1.000
_cell.length_b   1.000
_cell.length_c   1.000
_cell.angle_alpha   90.00
_cell.angle_beta   90.00
_cell.angle_gamma   90.00
#
_symmetry.space_group_name_H-M   'P 1'
#
loop_
_entity.id
_entity.type
_entity.pdbx_description
1 polymer ?
#
loop_
_entity_poly.entity_id
_entity_poly.type
_entity_poly.pdbx_seq_one_letter_code
_entity_poly.pdbx_strand_id
1 'polypeptide(L)'
;MFVPAAGDWRPPADCTLVMPAVSVGNVGQLAIDLIISSLEMIKVGYFYTDCLVPMVGNNPYATNDEHAKELCINAEVYAGPEKKLAVLQIRSPLIKKKSRAFCQALTSWIKECAFTRVVVISSSHAYQRDDSQLLGTPFRYLVTPALQTLVENTLKTLEWKEMEKISLYSDINEEEKKISIPGGGFTKQLFKDCCSAGIPMAVVLKFCSEGDNIPDAFALLDHINRWLNLLDHRVSNL
;
A
#
# COMPACT_ATOMS: atom_id res chain seq x y z
N MET A 1 1.68 -5.45 16.52
CA MET A 1 0.32 -5.58 17.05
C MET A 1 -0.32 -4.21 17.08
N PHE A 2 -1.63 -4.14 16.81
CA PHE A 2 -2.36 -2.88 16.83
C PHE A 2 -2.58 -2.40 18.27
N VAL A 3 -2.40 -1.11 18.48
CA VAL A 3 -2.61 -0.43 19.77
C VAL A 3 -3.54 0.75 19.52
N PRO A 4 -4.78 0.74 20.03
CA PRO A 4 -5.70 1.85 19.81
C PRO A 4 -5.20 3.13 20.50
N ALA A 5 -5.43 4.28 19.86
CA ALA A 5 -5.07 5.60 20.40
C ALA A 5 -6.02 6.02 21.53
N ALA A 6 -7.30 5.68 21.39
CA ALA A 6 -8.33 5.87 22.40
C ALA A 6 -9.43 4.80 22.23
N GLY A 7 -9.91 4.26 23.36
CA GLY A 7 -10.96 3.23 23.38
C GLY A 7 -10.56 1.92 22.68
N ASP A 8 -11.55 1.11 22.34
CA ASP A 8 -11.38 -0.16 21.62
C ASP A 8 -11.79 0.00 20.15
N TRP A 9 -10.95 0.67 19.36
CA TRP A 9 -11.24 0.82 17.93
C TRP A 9 -11.18 -0.53 17.21
N ARG A 10 -12.19 -0.80 16.38
CA ARG A 10 -12.23 -1.91 15.44
C ARG A 10 -12.68 -1.41 14.06
N PRO A 11 -12.18 -2.00 12.96
CA PRO A 11 -12.68 -1.71 11.64
C PRO A 11 -14.20 -2.01 11.55
N PRO A 12 -14.99 -1.16 10.88
CA PRO A 12 -16.39 -1.46 10.62
C PRO A 12 -16.55 -2.67 9.69
N ALA A 13 -17.75 -3.24 9.62
CA ALA A 13 -18.08 -4.22 8.59
C ALA A 13 -17.86 -3.62 7.19
N ASP A 14 -17.38 -4.46 6.26
CA ASP A 14 -17.02 -4.08 4.88
C ASP A 14 -15.83 -3.11 4.76
N CYS A 15 -14.95 -3.06 5.77
CA CYS A 15 -13.83 -2.13 5.76
C CYS A 15 -12.72 -2.57 4.77
N THR A 16 -12.26 -1.63 3.95
CA THR A 16 -11.04 -1.80 3.14
C THR A 16 -9.85 -1.22 3.89
N LEU A 17 -8.74 -1.98 3.97
CA LEU A 17 -7.46 -1.46 4.42
C LEU A 17 -6.65 -0.98 3.21
N VAL A 18 -6.11 0.23 3.26
CA VAL A 18 -5.12 0.73 2.30
C VAL A 18 -3.81 1.02 3.04
N MET A 19 -2.68 0.61 2.49
CA MET A 19 -1.39 0.79 3.15
C MET A 19 -0.23 0.91 2.16
N PRO A 20 0.88 1.55 2.52
CA PRO A 20 2.05 1.60 1.67
C PRO A 20 2.89 0.35 1.87
N ALA A 21 3.69 0.03 0.85
CA ALA A 21 4.97 -0.62 1.06
C ALA A 21 6.07 0.43 1.05
N VAL A 22 6.94 0.40 2.07
CA VAL A 22 8.15 1.25 2.09
C VAL A 22 9.08 0.74 0.99
N SER A 23 9.08 1.46 -0.14
CA SER A 23 9.66 1.06 -1.42
C SER A 23 10.27 2.29 -2.14
N VAL A 24 11.01 2.05 -3.23
CA VAL A 24 11.75 3.09 -4.00
C VAL A 24 10.94 4.37 -4.21
N GLY A 25 11.58 5.53 -4.00
CA GLY A 25 10.94 6.83 -4.21
C GLY A 25 9.80 7.16 -3.23
N ASN A 26 9.55 6.33 -2.22
CA ASN A 26 8.51 6.50 -1.20
C ASN A 26 7.09 6.75 -1.76
N VAL A 27 6.84 6.33 -3.01
CA VAL A 27 5.62 6.68 -3.74
C VAL A 27 4.37 6.23 -3.01
N GLY A 28 4.40 5.00 -2.47
CA GLY A 28 3.30 4.48 -1.66
C GLY A 28 3.03 5.31 -0.41
N GLN A 29 4.08 5.74 0.29
CA GLN A 29 3.94 6.54 1.53
C GLN A 29 3.36 7.93 1.22
N LEU A 30 3.83 8.57 0.14
CA LEU A 30 3.31 9.84 -0.35
C LEU A 30 1.84 9.73 -0.80
N ALA A 31 1.47 8.65 -1.48
CA ALA A 31 0.07 8.42 -1.88
C ALA A 31 -0.84 8.24 -0.66
N ILE A 32 -0.35 7.58 0.40
CA ILE A 32 -1.06 7.45 1.67
C ILE A 32 -1.19 8.79 2.39
N ASP A 33 -0.16 9.64 2.33
CA ASP A 33 -0.22 11.01 2.86
C ASP A 33 -1.33 11.82 2.19
N LEU A 34 -1.44 11.72 0.86
CA LEU A 34 -2.52 12.34 0.09
C LEU A 34 -3.89 11.80 0.52
N ILE A 35 -4.05 10.47 0.66
CA ILE A 35 -5.34 9.88 1.09
C ILE A 35 -5.74 10.40 2.47
N ILE A 36 -4.83 10.35 3.45
CA ILE A 36 -5.11 10.77 4.83
C ILE A 36 -5.47 12.26 4.87
N SER A 37 -4.67 13.09 4.19
CA SER A 37 -4.89 14.54 4.18
C SER A 37 -6.15 14.93 3.42
N SER A 38 -6.45 14.33 2.27
CA SER A 38 -7.60 14.67 1.44
C SER A 38 -8.93 14.19 2.02
N LEU A 39 -8.92 13.13 2.83
CA LEU A 39 -10.09 12.61 3.53
C LEU A 39 -10.19 13.09 4.99
N GLU A 40 -9.29 13.96 5.43
CA GLU A 40 -9.20 14.46 6.81
C GLU A 40 -9.31 13.32 7.86
N MET A 41 -8.60 12.22 7.60
CA MET A 41 -8.78 10.99 8.39
C MET A 41 -8.29 11.15 9.83
N ILE A 42 -8.97 10.48 10.75
CA ILE A 42 -8.68 10.55 12.18
C ILE A 42 -7.74 9.40 12.56
N LYS A 43 -6.69 9.69 13.34
CA LYS A 43 -5.80 8.67 13.90
C LYS A 43 -6.54 7.84 14.95
N VAL A 44 -6.60 6.53 14.74
CA VAL A 44 -7.31 5.58 15.61
C VAL A 44 -6.37 4.65 16.39
N GLY A 45 -5.10 4.61 16.02
CA GLY A 45 -4.12 3.81 16.74
C GLY A 45 -2.79 3.70 16.03
N TYR A 46 -2.02 2.71 16.47
CA TYR A 46 -0.64 2.49 16.08
C TYR A 46 -0.42 1.04 15.71
N PHE A 47 0.40 0.79 14.68
CA PHE A 47 0.88 -0.56 14.41
C PHE A 47 2.22 -0.76 15.13
N TYR A 48 2.16 -1.19 16.38
CA TYR A 48 3.34 -1.35 17.21
C TYR A 48 4.18 -2.56 16.78
N THR A 49 5.45 -2.32 16.45
CA THR A 49 6.40 -3.36 16.06
C THR A 49 7.82 -2.91 16.33
N ASP A 50 8.70 -3.85 16.67
CA ASP A 50 10.14 -3.65 16.79
C ASP A 50 10.89 -3.82 15.45
N CYS A 51 10.14 -3.98 14.35
CA CYS A 51 10.67 -4.24 13.01
C CYS A 51 10.96 -2.97 12.20
N LEU A 52 10.50 -1.82 12.67
CA LEU A 52 10.64 -0.52 12.02
C LEU A 52 11.67 0.34 12.77
N VAL A 53 12.40 1.19 12.05
CA VAL A 53 13.30 2.15 12.68
C VAL A 53 12.49 3.11 13.56
N PRO A 54 12.87 3.34 14.83
CA PRO A 54 12.19 4.30 15.69
C PRO A 54 12.23 5.71 15.11
N MET A 55 11.09 6.39 15.13
CA MET A 55 10.92 7.75 14.62
C MET A 55 9.89 8.47 15.48
N VAL A 56 10.12 9.76 15.71
CA VAL A 56 9.14 10.70 16.24
C VAL A 56 9.26 12.02 15.48
N GLY A 57 8.14 12.67 15.22
CA GLY A 57 8.09 13.98 14.59
C GLY A 57 6.77 14.69 14.88
N ASN A 58 6.63 15.90 14.34
CA ASN A 58 5.38 16.65 14.40
C ASN A 58 4.32 15.98 13.53
N ASN A 59 3.04 16.16 13.88
CA ASN A 59 1.92 15.71 13.06
C ASN A 59 1.94 16.40 11.67
N PRO A 60 2.14 15.66 10.58
CA PRO A 60 2.22 16.23 9.23
C PRO A 60 0.86 16.62 8.66
N TYR A 61 -0.24 16.22 9.31
CA TYR A 61 -1.61 16.53 8.91
C TYR A 61 -2.26 17.60 9.78
N ALA A 62 -1.47 18.32 10.59
CA ALA A 62 -1.99 19.33 11.49
C ALA A 62 -2.60 20.51 10.71
N THR A 63 -3.92 20.67 10.83
CA THR A 63 -4.68 21.80 10.27
C THR A 63 -5.07 22.84 11.33
N ASN A 64 -4.84 22.54 12.62
CA ASN A 64 -5.14 23.40 13.76
C ASN A 64 -4.12 23.19 14.90
N ASP A 65 -4.14 24.08 15.89
CA ASP A 65 -3.20 24.09 17.02
C ASP A 65 -3.32 22.87 17.95
N GLU A 66 -4.47 22.19 17.94
CA GLU A 66 -4.68 20.97 18.75
C GLU A 66 -3.98 19.78 18.10
N HIS A 67 -4.24 19.54 16.81
CA HIS A 67 -3.59 18.51 16.01
C HIS A 67 -2.07 18.73 15.90
N ALA A 68 -1.61 19.97 15.92
CA ALA A 68 -0.19 20.32 15.88
C ALA A 68 0.60 19.83 17.11
N LYS A 69 -0.09 19.56 18.23
CA LYS A 69 0.53 19.01 19.47
C LYS A 69 0.68 17.50 19.42
N GLU A 70 0.02 16.82 18.49
CA GLU A 70 0.16 15.39 18.35
C GLU A 70 1.52 15.03 17.75
N LEU A 71 2.09 13.95 18.27
CA LEU A 71 3.27 13.35 17.68
C LEU A 71 2.87 12.37 16.59
N CYS A 72 3.69 12.36 15.54
CA CYS A 72 3.70 11.36 14.50
C CYS A 72 4.82 10.36 14.79
N ILE A 73 4.52 9.07 14.65
CA ILE A 73 5.49 7.98 14.84
C ILE A 73 5.68 7.14 13.57
N ASN A 74 6.46 6.07 13.68
CA ASN A 74 6.84 5.22 12.55
C ASN A 74 5.68 4.48 11.86
N ALA A 75 4.62 4.08 12.58
CA ALA A 75 3.48 3.37 11.99
C ALA A 75 2.15 3.69 12.71
N GLU A 76 1.25 4.33 11.99
CA GLU A 76 0.00 4.89 12.51
C GLU A 76 -1.18 4.41 11.67
N VAL A 77 -2.32 4.18 12.33
CA VAL A 77 -3.55 3.73 11.68
C VAL A 77 -4.59 4.84 11.79
N TYR A 78 -5.21 5.14 10.65
CA TYR A 78 -6.23 6.15 10.48
C TYR A 78 -7.54 5.52 10.02
N ALA A 79 -8.67 6.11 10.40
CA ALA A 79 -9.99 5.69 9.97
C ALA A 79 -10.71 6.80 9.21
N GLY A 80 -11.39 6.40 8.14
CA GLY A 80 -12.31 7.21 7.35
C GLY A 80 -13.67 6.53 7.36
N PRO A 81 -14.50 6.74 8.40
CA PRO A 81 -15.74 6.00 8.61
C PRO A 81 -16.72 6.11 7.43
N GLU A 82 -16.81 7.29 6.82
CA GLU A 82 -17.71 7.57 5.69
C GLU A 82 -17.43 6.69 4.46
N LYS A 83 -16.16 6.38 4.22
CA LYS A 83 -15.70 5.55 3.09
C LYS A 83 -15.47 4.09 3.48
N LYS A 84 -15.81 3.69 4.72
CA LYS A 84 -15.46 2.38 5.30
C LYS A 84 -13.98 2.05 5.08
N LEU A 85 -13.11 3.03 5.30
CA LEU A 85 -11.69 2.94 4.99
C LEU A 85 -10.85 2.94 6.25
N ALA A 86 -9.91 2.00 6.34
CA ALA A 86 -8.79 2.07 7.26
C ALA A 86 -7.51 2.31 6.46
N VAL A 87 -6.62 3.15 6.98
CA VAL A 87 -5.34 3.42 6.36
C VAL A 87 -4.23 3.17 7.36
N LEU A 88 -3.27 2.31 7.02
CA LEU A 88 -2.02 2.19 7.76
C LEU A 88 -0.97 3.03 7.06
N GLN A 89 -0.40 4.02 7.74
CA GLN A 89 0.77 4.77 7.26
C GLN A 89 2.03 4.23 7.93
N ILE A 90 3.09 4.04 7.15
CA ILE A 90 4.41 3.62 7.63
C ILE A 90 5.41 4.68 7.18
N ARG A 91 6.12 5.32 8.11
CA ARG A 91 7.05 6.44 7.81
C ARG A 91 8.52 6.09 7.88
N SER A 92 8.86 4.99 8.54
CA SER A 92 10.25 4.59 8.70
C SER A 92 10.56 3.29 7.97
N PRO A 93 11.82 3.09 7.54
CA PRO A 93 12.22 1.86 6.89
C PRO A 93 12.22 0.68 7.87
N LEU A 94 12.11 -0.52 7.31
CA LEU A 94 12.25 -1.75 8.08
C LEU A 94 13.71 -1.95 8.49
N ILE A 95 13.91 -2.41 9.71
CA ILE A 95 15.22 -2.84 10.20
C ILE A 95 15.67 -4.06 9.40
N LYS A 96 16.93 -4.05 8.96
CA LYS A 96 17.53 -5.14 8.18
C LYS A 96 17.28 -6.48 8.86
N LYS A 97 16.93 -7.50 8.07
CA LYS A 97 16.59 -8.88 8.51
C LYS A 97 15.28 -9.05 9.29
N LYS A 98 14.54 -7.98 9.61
CA LYS A 98 13.23 -8.10 10.28
C LYS A 98 12.01 -8.13 9.34
N SER A 99 12.22 -8.08 8.01
CA SER A 99 11.13 -8.07 7.03
C SER A 99 10.15 -9.24 7.16
N ARG A 100 10.64 -10.46 7.40
CA ARG A 100 9.76 -11.63 7.57
C ARG A 100 8.88 -11.51 8.82
N ALA A 101 9.47 -11.12 9.95
CA ALA A 101 8.74 -10.93 11.20
C ALA A 101 7.69 -9.81 11.06
N PHE A 102 8.04 -8.73 10.37
CA PHE A 102 7.11 -7.65 10.04
C PHE A 102 5.92 -8.15 9.21
N CYS A 103 6.17 -8.86 8.10
CA CYS A 103 5.10 -9.39 7.26
C CYS A 103 4.21 -10.36 8.04
N GLN A 104 4.77 -11.25 8.86
CA GLN A 104 3.99 -12.17 9.70
C GLN A 104 3.09 -11.43 10.69
N ALA A 105 3.62 -10.41 11.39
CA ALA A 105 2.85 -9.60 12.31
C ALA A 105 1.73 -8.83 11.59
N LEU A 106 2.02 -8.30 10.41
CA LEU A 106 1.07 -7.54 9.60
C LEU A 106 -0.04 -8.43 9.04
N THR A 107 0.30 -9.59 8.45
CA THR A 107 -0.66 -10.60 7.99
C THR A 107 -1.56 -11.07 9.13
N SER A 108 -1.00 -11.30 10.32
CA SER A 108 -1.79 -11.70 11.50
C SER A 108 -2.80 -10.63 11.90
N TRP A 109 -2.36 -9.37 11.97
CA TRP A 109 -3.25 -8.25 12.28
C TRP A 109 -4.35 -8.04 11.24
N ILE A 110 -4.01 -8.09 9.95
CA ILE A 110 -4.99 -8.01 8.85
C ILE A 110 -6.06 -9.08 8.99
N LYS A 111 -5.64 -10.31 9.32
CA LYS A 111 -6.55 -11.45 9.47
C LYS A 111 -7.46 -11.30 10.70
N GLU A 112 -6.92 -10.81 11.81
CA GLU A 112 -7.68 -10.53 13.03
C GLU A 112 -8.74 -9.44 12.81
N CYS A 113 -8.38 -8.38 12.08
CA CYS A 113 -9.28 -7.30 11.71
C CYS A 113 -10.35 -7.67 10.67
N ALA A 114 -10.18 -8.79 9.97
CA ALA A 114 -11.12 -9.30 8.96
C ALA A 114 -11.52 -8.26 7.90
N PHE A 115 -10.56 -7.49 7.39
CA PHE A 115 -10.80 -6.55 6.30
C PHE A 115 -11.34 -7.26 5.06
N THR A 116 -12.39 -6.71 4.45
CA THR A 116 -12.99 -7.27 3.23
C THR A 116 -12.03 -7.25 2.05
N ARG A 117 -11.12 -6.26 2.04
CA ARG A 117 -10.06 -6.13 1.05
C ARG A 117 -8.88 -5.37 1.64
N VAL A 118 -7.68 -5.73 1.20
CA VAL A 118 -6.45 -4.99 1.48
C VAL A 118 -5.85 -4.48 0.17
N VAL A 119 -5.43 -3.23 0.13
CA VAL A 119 -4.75 -2.61 -1.01
C VAL A 119 -3.39 -2.11 -0.57
N VAL A 120 -2.34 -2.67 -1.14
CA VAL A 120 -0.95 -2.27 -0.89
C VAL A 120 -0.47 -1.37 -2.03
N ILE A 121 -0.08 -0.14 -1.72
CA ILE A 121 0.48 0.81 -2.67
C ILE A 121 2.00 0.68 -2.63
N SER A 122 2.62 0.32 -3.74
CA SER A 122 4.06 0.06 -3.83
C SER A 122 4.68 0.76 -5.03
N SER A 123 6.00 0.74 -5.12
CA SER A 123 6.75 1.10 -6.32
C SER A 123 7.81 0.05 -6.65
N SER A 124 8.43 0.18 -7.82
CA SER A 124 9.53 -0.67 -8.29
C SER A 124 10.51 0.12 -9.15
N HIS A 125 11.79 -0.26 -9.16
CA HIS A 125 12.81 0.46 -9.94
C HIS A 125 12.50 0.44 -11.43
N ALA A 126 12.38 1.62 -12.04
CA ALA A 126 12.07 1.77 -13.46
C ALA A 126 13.22 1.33 -14.38
N TYR A 127 14.47 1.39 -13.92
CA TYR A 127 15.65 0.99 -14.67
C TYR A 127 15.91 -0.53 -14.67
N GLN A 128 15.14 -1.31 -13.90
CA GLN A 128 15.19 -2.78 -13.90
C GLN A 128 13.95 -3.40 -14.56
N ARG A 129 13.26 -2.63 -15.39
CA ARG A 129 12.14 -3.11 -16.20
C ARG A 129 12.63 -4.01 -17.32
N ASP A 130 11.88 -5.07 -17.58
CA ASP A 130 12.01 -5.89 -18.78
C ASP A 130 11.42 -5.18 -20.01
N ASP A 131 11.78 -5.61 -21.22
CA ASP A 131 11.31 -5.02 -22.47
C ASP A 131 9.78 -5.00 -22.56
N SER A 132 9.12 -6.07 -22.10
CA SER A 132 7.65 -6.16 -22.02
C SER A 132 7.01 -5.10 -21.11
N GLN A 133 7.78 -4.58 -20.16
CA GLN A 133 7.39 -3.57 -19.17
C GLN A 133 7.69 -2.14 -19.60
N LEU A 134 8.49 -1.96 -20.66
CA LEU A 134 8.71 -0.66 -21.29
C LEU A 134 7.52 -0.22 -22.15
N LEU A 135 6.73 -1.19 -22.63
CA LEU A 135 5.56 -0.94 -23.45
C LEU A 135 4.31 -0.62 -22.61
N GLY A 136 3.69 0.52 -22.92
CA GLY A 136 2.43 0.98 -22.35
C GLY A 136 2.59 1.66 -20.98
N THR A 137 1.55 1.54 -20.16
CA THR A 137 1.49 2.15 -18.83
C THR A 137 2.61 1.66 -17.89
N PRO A 138 3.18 2.51 -17.01
CA PRO A 138 4.13 2.10 -15.98
C PRO A 138 3.45 1.51 -14.73
N PHE A 139 2.13 1.44 -14.70
CA PHE A 139 1.36 0.89 -13.58
C PHE A 139 1.17 -0.62 -13.73
N ARG A 140 1.30 -1.35 -12.62
CA ARG A 140 1.04 -2.78 -12.54
C ARG A 140 0.22 -3.12 -11.31
N TYR A 141 -0.51 -4.22 -11.39
CA TYR A 141 -1.17 -4.79 -10.23
C TYR A 141 -0.80 -6.25 -10.02
N LEU A 142 -0.96 -6.70 -8.78
CA LEU A 142 -1.05 -8.11 -8.41
C LEU A 142 -2.31 -8.28 -7.58
N VAL A 143 -2.99 -9.41 -7.73
CA VAL A 143 -4.12 -9.76 -6.86
C VAL A 143 -3.96 -11.17 -6.35
N THR A 144 -4.33 -11.35 -5.09
CA THR A 144 -4.38 -12.67 -4.46
C THR A 144 -5.52 -13.50 -5.07
N PRO A 145 -5.43 -14.84 -5.06
CA PRO A 145 -6.53 -15.70 -5.52
C PRO A 145 -7.86 -15.42 -4.80
N ALA A 146 -7.80 -15.06 -3.52
CA ALA A 146 -8.97 -14.72 -2.70
C ALA A 146 -9.69 -13.45 -3.16
N LEU A 147 -9.00 -12.53 -3.86
CA LEU A 147 -9.59 -11.30 -4.39
C LEU A 147 -9.91 -11.40 -5.88
N GLN A 148 -9.17 -12.21 -6.65
CA GLN A 148 -9.25 -12.30 -8.13
C GLN A 148 -10.68 -12.33 -8.66
N THR A 149 -11.50 -13.26 -8.16
CA THR A 149 -12.88 -13.47 -8.64
C THR A 149 -13.81 -12.29 -8.36
N LEU A 150 -13.50 -11.49 -7.34
CA LEU A 150 -14.31 -10.34 -6.93
C LEU A 150 -14.04 -9.09 -7.78
N VAL A 151 -12.85 -9.01 -8.39
CA VAL A 151 -12.35 -7.77 -9.01
C VAL A 151 -12.01 -7.92 -10.48
N GLU A 152 -12.05 -9.14 -11.04
CA GLU A 152 -11.63 -9.41 -12.42
C GLU A 152 -12.33 -8.51 -13.45
N ASN A 153 -13.65 -8.39 -13.38
CA ASN A 153 -14.41 -7.53 -14.30
C ASN A 153 -14.04 -6.06 -14.12
N THR A 154 -13.92 -5.60 -12.87
CA THR A 154 -13.53 -4.22 -12.58
C THR A 154 -12.14 -3.90 -13.11
N LEU A 155 -11.16 -4.79 -12.92
CA LEU A 155 -9.79 -4.60 -13.41
C LEU A 155 -9.71 -4.62 -14.95
N LYS A 156 -10.53 -5.44 -15.61
CA LYS A 156 -10.68 -5.42 -17.07
C LYS A 156 -11.26 -4.10 -17.56
N THR A 157 -12.32 -3.59 -16.92
CA THR A 157 -12.91 -2.29 -17.26
C THR A 157 -11.95 -1.13 -17.03
N LEU A 158 -11.08 -1.23 -16.03
CA LEU A 158 -10.07 -0.22 -15.75
C LEU A 158 -8.85 -0.29 -16.69
N GLU A 159 -8.77 -1.33 -17.54
CA GLU A 159 -7.65 -1.61 -18.44
C GLU A 159 -6.30 -1.69 -17.71
N TRP A 160 -6.32 -2.19 -16.46
CA TRP A 160 -5.08 -2.33 -15.70
C TRP A 160 -4.26 -3.50 -16.23
N LYS A 161 -2.93 -3.34 -16.21
CA LYS A 161 -1.99 -4.36 -16.64
C LYS A 161 -1.49 -5.16 -15.44
N GLU A 162 -1.68 -6.48 -15.47
CA GLU A 162 -1.16 -7.36 -14.42
C GLU A 162 0.38 -7.39 -14.47
N MET A 163 1.01 -7.52 -13.30
CA MET A 163 2.46 -7.64 -13.18
C MET A 163 2.97 -8.90 -13.87
N GLU A 164 3.89 -8.71 -14.80
CA GLU A 164 4.51 -9.78 -15.56
C GLU A 164 5.39 -10.66 -14.65
N LYS A 165 5.37 -11.97 -14.90
CA LYS A 165 6.33 -12.90 -14.30
C LYS A 165 7.58 -12.92 -15.18
N ILE A 166 8.74 -12.67 -14.60
CA ILE A 166 10.00 -12.55 -15.33
C ILE A 166 10.81 -13.84 -15.14
N SER A 167 11.49 -14.29 -16.19
CA SER A 167 12.52 -15.33 -16.08
C SER A 167 13.87 -14.67 -15.77
N LEU A 168 14.62 -15.21 -14.81
CA LEU A 168 15.95 -14.71 -14.47
C LEU A 168 17.01 -15.13 -15.51
N TYR A 169 16.69 -16.11 -16.37
CA TYR A 169 17.57 -16.64 -17.40
C TYR A 169 16.77 -16.97 -18.67
N SER A 170 17.38 -16.74 -19.83
CA SER A 170 16.74 -16.84 -21.14
C SER A 170 16.26 -18.25 -21.54
N ASP A 171 16.75 -19.31 -20.90
CA ASP A 171 16.53 -20.71 -21.31
C ASP A 171 15.68 -21.55 -20.34
N ILE A 172 14.89 -20.92 -19.46
CA ILE A 172 14.12 -21.63 -18.44
C ILE A 172 12.62 -21.71 -18.81
N ASN A 173 12.02 -22.87 -18.56
CA ASN A 173 10.58 -23.15 -18.69
C ASN A 173 9.68 -22.05 -18.08
N GLU A 174 8.52 -21.83 -18.71
CA GLU A 174 7.44 -20.93 -18.24
C GLU A 174 7.07 -21.14 -16.76
N GLU A 175 7.24 -22.36 -16.24
CA GLU A 175 6.95 -22.75 -14.85
C GLU A 175 7.86 -22.09 -13.80
N GLU A 176 9.04 -21.60 -14.18
CA GLU A 176 9.97 -20.96 -13.23
C GLU A 176 9.86 -19.43 -13.19
N LYS A 177 9.02 -18.82 -14.04
CA LYS A 177 8.83 -17.36 -14.05
C LYS A 177 8.31 -16.89 -12.69
N LYS A 178 9.02 -15.94 -12.09
CA LYS A 178 8.71 -15.42 -10.75
C LYS A 178 8.37 -13.94 -10.82
N ILE A 179 7.46 -13.52 -9.95
CA ILE A 179 7.20 -12.11 -9.70
C ILE A 179 8.49 -11.47 -9.17
N SER A 180 8.95 -10.38 -9.77
CA SER A 180 10.09 -9.60 -9.32
C SER A 180 9.67 -8.14 -9.13
N ILE A 181 9.94 -7.56 -7.97
CA ILE A 181 9.59 -6.17 -7.65
C ILE A 181 10.85 -5.51 -7.05
N PRO A 182 11.86 -5.22 -7.87
CA PRO A 182 13.09 -4.62 -7.38
C PRO A 182 12.83 -3.24 -6.75
N GLY A 183 13.37 -3.01 -5.55
CA GLY A 183 13.07 -1.80 -4.79
C GLY A 183 11.67 -1.79 -4.15
N GLY A 184 10.87 -2.84 -4.32
CA GLY A 184 9.51 -2.96 -3.77
C GLY A 184 9.43 -3.27 -2.27
N GLY A 185 10.51 -3.10 -1.52
CA GLY A 185 10.52 -3.33 -0.07
C GLY A 185 9.99 -4.70 0.33
N PHE A 186 9.00 -4.72 1.22
CA PHE A 186 8.36 -5.94 1.72
C PHE A 186 7.18 -6.44 0.86
N THR A 187 6.81 -5.74 -0.22
CA THR A 187 5.63 -6.03 -1.06
C THR A 187 5.55 -7.48 -1.51
N LYS A 188 6.63 -8.00 -2.12
CA LYS A 188 6.64 -9.37 -2.66
C LYS A 188 6.45 -10.42 -1.58
N GLN A 189 7.04 -10.23 -0.40
CA GLN A 189 6.89 -11.17 0.71
C GLN A 189 5.48 -11.10 1.29
N LEU A 190 4.98 -9.89 1.56
CA LEU A 190 3.62 -9.70 2.08
C LEU A 190 2.55 -10.27 1.15
N PHE A 191 2.70 -10.06 -0.16
CA PHE A 191 1.80 -10.63 -1.17
C PHE A 191 1.75 -12.16 -1.10
N LYS A 192 2.92 -12.82 -1.01
CA LYS A 192 2.99 -14.28 -0.86
C LYS A 192 2.37 -14.78 0.45
N ASP A 193 2.62 -14.07 1.55
CA ASP A 193 2.06 -14.41 2.86
C ASP A 193 0.53 -14.29 2.83
N CYS A 194 -0.01 -13.26 2.16
CA CYS A 194 -1.44 -13.05 1.98
C CYS A 194 -2.09 -14.06 1.03
N CYS A 195 -1.43 -14.45 -0.08
CA CYS A 195 -1.87 -15.58 -0.90
C CYS A 195 -2.01 -16.86 -0.07
N SER A 196 -1.00 -17.17 0.75
CA SER A 196 -0.98 -18.38 1.59
C SER A 196 -2.02 -18.32 2.72
N ALA A 197 -2.30 -17.13 3.25
CA ALA A 197 -3.25 -16.92 4.33
C ALA A 197 -4.72 -16.78 3.84
N GLY A 198 -4.96 -16.74 2.54
CA GLY A 198 -6.29 -16.53 1.96
C GLY A 198 -6.83 -15.10 2.16
N ILE A 199 -5.94 -14.11 2.31
CA ILE A 199 -6.33 -12.72 2.52
C ILE A 199 -6.65 -12.07 1.16
N PRO A 200 -7.82 -11.42 1.00
CA PRO A 200 -8.20 -10.72 -0.22
C PRO A 200 -7.38 -9.43 -0.39
N MET A 201 -6.20 -9.55 -0.97
CA MET A 201 -5.26 -8.43 -1.18
C MET A 201 -5.04 -8.13 -2.67
N ALA A 202 -4.92 -6.83 -2.97
CA ALA A 202 -4.33 -6.30 -4.19
C ALA A 202 -3.06 -5.52 -3.87
N VAL A 203 -2.07 -5.59 -4.75
CA VAL A 203 -0.94 -4.66 -4.80
C VAL A 203 -1.13 -3.81 -6.04
N VAL A 204 -1.03 -2.49 -5.90
CA VAL A 204 -0.96 -1.55 -7.03
C VAL A 204 0.39 -0.87 -6.97
N LEU A 205 1.14 -0.91 -8.06
CA LEU A 205 2.48 -0.35 -8.08
C LEU A 205 2.79 0.42 -9.36
N LYS A 206 3.74 1.33 -9.24
CA LYS A 206 4.30 2.09 -10.36
C LYS A 206 5.81 1.84 -10.46
N PHE A 207 6.29 1.71 -11.69
CA PHE A 207 7.73 1.82 -11.95
C PHE A 207 8.18 3.28 -11.87
N CYS A 208 9.12 3.57 -10.98
CA CYS A 208 9.65 4.92 -10.78
C CYS A 208 11.18 4.95 -10.59
N SER A 209 11.73 6.14 -10.69
CA SER A 209 13.13 6.45 -10.37
C SER A 209 13.19 7.17 -9.02
N GLU A 210 14.36 7.14 -8.38
CA GLU A 210 14.61 8.00 -7.23
C GLU A 210 14.55 9.48 -7.64
N GLY A 211 14.18 10.35 -6.70
CA GLY A 211 14.01 11.79 -6.94
C GLY A 211 12.66 12.30 -6.45
N ASP A 212 12.14 13.33 -7.11
CA ASP A 212 10.81 13.86 -6.84
C ASP A 212 9.74 12.90 -7.37
N ASN A 213 9.06 12.24 -6.44
CA ASN A 213 8.03 11.24 -6.70
C ASN A 213 6.62 11.73 -6.33
N ILE A 214 6.44 13.04 -6.09
CA ILE A 214 5.12 13.62 -5.84
C ILE A 214 4.17 13.35 -7.02
N PRO A 215 4.55 13.59 -8.30
CA PRO A 215 3.66 13.31 -9.43
C PRO A 215 3.29 11.82 -9.53
N ASP A 216 4.22 10.95 -9.15
CA ASP A 216 4.03 9.51 -9.16
C ASP A 216 3.02 9.06 -8.09
N ALA A 217 3.02 9.71 -6.93
CA ALA A 217 2.06 9.48 -5.86
C ALA A 217 0.65 9.90 -6.27
N PHE A 218 0.50 11.09 -6.88
CA PHE A 218 -0.77 11.54 -7.45
C PHE A 218 -1.30 10.56 -8.51
N ALA A 219 -0.44 10.12 -9.43
CA ALA A 219 -0.88 9.24 -10.50
C ALA A 219 -1.27 7.83 -10.00
N LEU A 220 -0.63 7.33 -8.94
CA LEU A 220 -1.05 6.09 -8.24
C LEU A 220 -2.38 6.30 -7.50
N LEU A 221 -2.54 7.42 -6.82
CA LEU A 221 -3.78 7.77 -6.15
C LEU A 221 -4.94 7.86 -7.14
N ASP A 222 -4.75 8.53 -8.29
CA ASP A 222 -5.76 8.60 -9.35
C ASP A 222 -6.13 7.23 -9.90
N HIS A 223 -5.15 6.33 -10.06
CA HIS A 223 -5.42 4.93 -10.39
C HIS A 223 -6.33 4.30 -9.34
N ILE A 224 -5.91 4.32 -8.07
CA ILE A 224 -6.65 3.71 -6.98
C ILE A 224 -8.04 4.34 -6.83
N ASN A 225 -8.16 5.64 -7.05
CA ASN A 225 -9.42 6.36 -6.94
C ASN A 225 -10.44 5.92 -8.00
N ARG A 226 -10.00 5.65 -9.23
CA ARG A 226 -10.87 5.06 -10.26
C ARG A 226 -11.44 3.69 -9.88
N TRP A 227 -10.75 2.97 -8.99
CA TRP A 227 -11.21 1.68 -8.49
C TRP A 227 -12.06 1.78 -7.21
N LEU A 228 -11.61 2.58 -6.25
CA LEU A 228 -12.17 2.63 -4.90
C LEU A 228 -13.13 3.80 -4.66
N ASN A 229 -13.18 4.78 -5.57
CA ASN A 229 -13.99 6.00 -5.47
C ASN A 229 -13.84 6.73 -4.11
N LEU A 230 -12.58 6.87 -3.68
CA LEU A 230 -12.20 7.47 -2.39
C LEU A 230 -12.49 8.97 -2.38
N LEU A 231 -12.04 9.68 -3.40
CA LEU A 231 -12.10 11.12 -3.56
C LEU A 231 -13.07 11.48 -4.68
N ASP A 232 -13.86 12.53 -4.46
CA ASP A 232 -14.63 13.12 -5.55
C ASP A 232 -13.67 13.65 -6.62
N HIS A 233 -14.01 13.49 -7.90
CA HIS A 233 -13.27 14.10 -9.00
C HIS A 233 -13.45 15.63 -9.00
N ARG A 234 -12.95 16.32 -7.98
CA ARG A 234 -12.73 17.77 -8.05
C ARG A 234 -11.45 17.97 -8.83
N VAL A 235 -11.66 18.12 -10.14
CA VAL A 235 -10.82 18.78 -11.14
C VAL A 235 -9.46 19.24 -10.61
N SER A 236 -8.44 18.51 -11.06
CA SER A 236 -7.09 18.97 -11.35
C SER A 236 -6.97 20.50 -11.37
N ASN A 237 -6.56 21.09 -10.26
CA ASN A 237 -6.07 22.47 -10.17
C ASN A 237 -5.20 22.57 -8.91
N LEU A 238 -4.07 21.87 -8.96
CA LEU A 238 -2.83 22.26 -8.28
C LEU A 238 -1.72 22.27 -9.32
#